data_AF-A0A2V9M394-F1
#
_entry.id   AF-A0A2V9M394-F1
#
_cell.length_a   1.000
_cell.length_b   1.000
_cell.length_c   1.000
_cell.angle_alpha   90.00
_cell.angle_beta   90.00
_cell.angle_gamma   90.00
#
_symmetry.space_group_name_H-M   'P 1'
#
loop_
_entity.id
_entity.type
_entity.pdbx_description
1 polymer ?
#
loop_
_entity_poly.entity_id
_entity_poly.type
_entity_poly.pdbx_seq_one_letter_code
_entity_poly.pdbx_strand_id
1 'polypeptide(L)'
;MNIADVVSGQAKWRGIQWALFSATARKVLAAQLRAILPARALLGPLHPREVRFKPGRELTAYYDAHIYREGRETKETHCVRPIAVSWGTRANWGADITKAVAEAERHSVAAPFLQLMADFPAWSMRIQVSPLDTRFTQLARLSDPRHVRAMLADAFESGKATSHHQTSDWIVTSIKYRPGRRHVLRYDPGDPANGATLFAKVYIAEEKARAFRREDGARTFRVACEVADAVAEHCEGVDCLRPLAYLAEDAVILYPKLCGVPLSAYARRLDLDSARWLRRAGAALRTLHRLPVALAGRSEPHDLSAEIRSIVRKSDPIAVLLPHVGSAIEALLDRVRELHDRLPQEPATFTHGDLKTEHIWVAADGLTVMDFDSARPADPALDIGYFLADWQFQQAAWDQAQIEGMYESFFAGYAASAPKDLSIRARLCEAVELLKCAVRRVPLFEKDWASRIEGLVDHAEAAIDDVQRTLVLRT
;
A
#
# COMPACT_ATOMS: atom_id res chain seq x y z
N MET A 1 -9.65 3.34 31.51
CA MET A 1 -9.57 4.06 30.21
C MET A 1 -10.84 3.79 29.45
N ASN A 2 -11.45 4.80 28.84
CA ASN A 2 -12.66 4.65 28.04
C ASN A 2 -12.33 4.84 26.54
N ILE A 3 -13.23 4.41 25.63
CA ILE A 3 -13.01 4.51 24.18
C ILE A 3 -13.09 5.96 23.66
N ALA A 4 -13.85 6.84 24.32
CA ALA A 4 -13.98 8.24 23.91
C ALA A 4 -12.64 9.00 24.05
N ASP A 5 -11.89 8.77 25.13
CA ASP A 5 -10.57 9.35 25.36
C ASP A 5 -9.55 8.83 24.34
N VAL A 6 -9.71 7.57 23.89
CA VAL A 6 -8.88 6.97 22.84
C VAL A 6 -9.17 7.62 21.49
N VAL A 7 -10.44 7.69 21.09
CA VAL A 7 -10.85 8.24 19.79
C VAL A 7 -10.59 9.74 19.69
N SER A 8 -10.78 10.49 20.78
CA SER A 8 -10.44 11.92 20.83
C SER A 8 -8.93 12.19 20.81
N GLY A 9 -8.12 11.21 21.23
CA GLY A 9 -6.67 11.35 21.36
C GLY A 9 -6.20 11.92 22.70
N GLN A 10 -7.11 12.19 23.64
CA GLN A 10 -6.76 12.62 25.00
C GLN A 10 -5.89 11.59 25.73
N ALA A 11 -6.13 10.31 25.48
CA ALA A 11 -5.32 9.21 26.01
C ALA A 11 -3.97 9.03 25.30
N LYS A 12 -3.67 9.86 24.28
CA LYS A 12 -2.48 9.80 23.42
C LYS A 12 -2.20 8.37 22.94
N TRP A 13 -0.94 8.00 22.78
CA TRP A 13 -0.53 6.68 22.30
C TRP A 13 -0.90 5.52 23.23
N ARG A 14 -0.93 5.76 24.55
CA ARG A 14 -1.35 4.75 25.54
C ARG A 14 -2.80 4.33 25.30
N GLY A 15 -3.63 5.26 24.80
CA GLY A 15 -4.99 5.01 24.34
C GLY A 15 -5.07 3.96 23.24
N ILE A 16 -4.28 4.15 22.18
CA ILE A 16 -4.22 3.24 21.05
C ILE A 16 -3.76 1.85 21.51
N GLN A 17 -2.68 1.77 22.31
CA GLN A 17 -2.20 0.49 22.81
C GLN A 17 -3.22 -0.22 23.70
N TRP A 18 -3.93 0.52 24.56
CA TRP A 18 -4.98 -0.07 25.39
C TRP A 18 -6.12 -0.66 24.53
N ALA A 19 -6.59 0.08 23.52
CA ALA A 19 -7.67 -0.38 22.64
C ALA A 19 -7.27 -1.63 21.82
N LEU A 20 -6.00 -1.71 21.39
CA LEU A 20 -5.52 -2.82 20.56
C LEU A 20 -5.08 -4.04 21.36
N PHE A 21 -4.47 -3.84 22.54
CA PHE A 21 -3.69 -4.90 23.22
C PHE A 21 -4.11 -5.19 24.65
N SER A 22 -4.90 -4.33 25.31
CA SER A 22 -5.34 -4.61 26.67
C SER A 22 -6.12 -5.92 26.74
N ALA A 23 -5.97 -6.66 27.85
CA ALA A 23 -6.70 -7.92 28.04
C ALA A 23 -8.22 -7.70 27.95
N THR A 24 -8.72 -6.57 28.46
CA THR A 24 -10.14 -6.21 28.39
C THR A 24 -10.61 -6.00 26.95
N ALA A 25 -9.94 -5.16 26.17
CA ALA A 25 -10.34 -4.88 24.79
C ALA A 25 -10.27 -6.14 23.92
N ARG A 26 -9.22 -6.95 24.08
CA ARG A 26 -9.08 -8.24 23.37
C ARG A 26 -10.19 -9.23 23.73
N LYS A 27 -10.55 -9.34 25.01
CA LYS A 27 -11.66 -10.20 25.46
C LYS A 27 -13.00 -9.75 24.87
N VAL A 28 -13.26 -8.44 24.85
CA VAL A 28 -14.48 -7.87 24.28
C VAL A 28 -14.56 -8.13 22.78
N LEU A 29 -13.51 -7.82 22.03
CA LEU A 29 -13.46 -8.07 20.59
C LEU A 29 -13.64 -9.56 20.27
N ALA A 30 -12.94 -10.45 20.98
CA ALA A 30 -13.07 -11.89 20.80
C ALA A 30 -14.50 -12.40 21.09
N ALA A 31 -15.16 -11.86 22.13
CA ALA A 31 -16.54 -12.22 22.43
C ALA A 31 -17.51 -11.78 21.32
N GLN A 32 -17.36 -10.57 20.80
CA GLN A 32 -18.20 -10.07 19.70
C GLN A 32 -17.98 -10.87 18.41
N LEU A 33 -16.73 -11.23 18.08
CA LEU A 33 -16.43 -12.08 16.93
C LEU A 33 -17.00 -13.50 17.08
N ARG A 34 -16.95 -14.09 18.28
CA ARG A 34 -17.57 -15.40 18.54
C ARG A 34 -19.09 -15.37 18.40
N ALA A 35 -19.74 -14.26 18.75
CA ALA A 35 -21.19 -14.12 18.65
C ALA A 35 -21.70 -14.15 17.20
N ILE A 36 -20.87 -13.76 16.22
CA ILE A 36 -21.18 -13.80 14.79
C ILE A 36 -20.59 -15.02 14.08
N LEU A 37 -20.06 -15.98 14.83
CA LEU A 37 -19.58 -17.27 14.33
C LEU A 37 -20.54 -18.40 14.74
N PRO A 38 -20.60 -19.50 13.98
CA PRO A 38 -21.30 -20.71 14.38
C PRO A 38 -20.73 -21.28 15.68
N ALA A 39 -21.56 -21.95 16.50
CA ALA A 39 -21.14 -22.50 17.79
C ALA A 39 -19.95 -23.48 17.73
N ARG A 40 -19.75 -24.17 16.58
CA ARG A 40 -18.65 -25.13 16.35
C ARG A 40 -17.39 -24.51 15.73
N ALA A 41 -17.39 -23.20 15.49
CA ALA A 41 -16.24 -22.47 14.97
C ALA A 41 -15.43 -21.89 16.14
N LEU A 42 -14.12 -22.12 16.12
CA LEU A 42 -13.19 -21.63 17.12
C LEU A 42 -12.46 -20.41 16.57
N LEU A 43 -12.58 -19.27 17.28
CA LEU A 43 -11.83 -18.07 16.98
C LEU A 43 -10.38 -18.23 17.45
N GLY A 44 -9.46 -18.19 16.50
CA GLY A 44 -8.03 -18.21 16.67
C GLY A 44 -7.39 -16.85 16.96
N PRO A 45 -6.07 -16.75 16.74
CA PRO A 45 -5.35 -15.48 16.83
C PRO A 45 -5.90 -14.41 15.87
N LEU A 46 -5.86 -13.16 16.34
CA LEU A 46 -6.12 -11.97 15.52
C LEU A 46 -4.78 -11.29 15.24
N HIS A 47 -4.36 -11.28 13.97
CA HIS A 47 -3.10 -10.65 13.59
C HIS A 47 -3.37 -9.25 13.05
N PRO A 48 -2.95 -8.17 13.76
CA PRO A 48 -3.10 -6.82 13.25
C PRO A 48 -2.25 -6.61 11.99
N ARG A 49 -2.82 -5.93 11.00
CA ARG A 49 -2.18 -5.62 9.70
C ARG A 49 -1.96 -4.13 9.50
N GLU A 50 -2.89 -3.31 9.95
CA GLU A 50 -2.81 -1.85 9.87
C GLU A 50 -3.66 -1.26 10.98
N VAL A 51 -3.22 -0.11 11.51
CA VAL A 51 -4.06 0.73 12.37
C VAL A 51 -4.07 2.13 11.80
N ARG A 52 -5.26 2.74 11.79
CA ARG A 52 -5.47 4.11 11.38
C ARG A 52 -6.15 4.88 12.48
N PHE A 53 -5.52 5.97 12.88
CA PHE A 53 -6.08 6.89 13.83
C PHE A 53 -6.46 8.19 13.13
N LYS A 54 -7.68 8.68 13.38
CA LYS A 54 -8.16 10.01 13.01
C LYS A 54 -8.71 10.66 14.27
N PRO A 55 -7.91 11.51 14.95
CA PRO A 55 -8.30 12.16 16.19
C PRO A 55 -9.70 12.79 16.10
N GLY A 56 -10.52 12.55 17.12
CA GLY A 56 -11.90 13.06 17.22
C GLY A 56 -12.92 12.38 16.29
N ARG A 57 -12.49 11.46 15.41
CA ARG A 57 -13.38 10.80 14.43
C ARG A 57 -13.45 9.29 14.63
N GLU A 58 -12.33 8.61 14.47
CA GLU A 58 -12.29 7.14 14.53
C GLU A 58 -10.88 6.59 14.76
N LEU A 59 -10.81 5.43 15.40
CA LEU A 59 -9.68 4.51 15.36
C LEU A 59 -10.13 3.27 14.60
N THR A 60 -9.38 2.83 13.58
CA THR A 60 -9.69 1.61 12.84
C THR A 60 -8.49 0.69 12.80
N ALA A 61 -8.68 -0.55 13.23
CA ALA A 61 -7.68 -1.61 13.17
C ALA A 61 -8.13 -2.70 12.19
N TYR A 62 -7.22 -3.11 11.32
CA TYR A 62 -7.43 -4.17 10.35
C TYR A 62 -6.71 -5.43 10.85
N TYR A 63 -7.41 -6.56 10.88
CA TYR A 63 -6.87 -7.83 11.37
C TYR A 63 -7.10 -8.95 10.37
N ASP A 64 -6.22 -9.93 10.38
CA ASP A 64 -6.50 -11.27 9.88
C ASP A 64 -7.03 -12.12 11.04
N ALA A 65 -8.30 -12.51 10.96
CA ALA A 65 -8.93 -13.40 11.95
C ALA A 65 -8.77 -14.86 11.52
N HIS A 66 -8.08 -15.65 12.34
CA HIS A 66 -7.95 -17.09 12.12
C HIS A 66 -9.18 -17.80 12.68
N ILE A 67 -9.77 -18.69 11.91
CA ILE A 67 -10.98 -19.42 12.29
C ILE A 67 -10.75 -20.90 12.02
N TYR A 68 -10.97 -21.72 13.04
CA TYR A 68 -10.81 -23.16 12.99
C TYR A 68 -12.18 -23.83 13.09
N ARG A 69 -12.35 -24.93 12.36
CA ARG A 69 -13.53 -25.79 12.51
C ARG A 69 -13.20 -26.95 13.45
N GLU A 70 -14.04 -27.17 14.44
CA GLU A 70 -13.91 -28.33 15.32
C GLU A 70 -14.18 -29.63 14.53
N GLY A 71 -13.18 -30.53 14.49
CA GLY A 71 -13.27 -31.85 13.85
C GLY A 71 -12.68 -32.93 14.77
N ARG A 72 -13.40 -34.05 14.94
CA ARG A 72 -12.87 -35.25 15.59
C ARG A 72 -11.78 -35.82 14.67
N GLU A 73 -10.55 -35.89 15.17
CA GLU A 73 -9.38 -36.52 14.51
C GLU A 73 -8.78 -35.73 13.32
N THR A 74 -7.91 -34.77 13.67
CA THR A 74 -6.74 -34.33 12.86
C THR A 74 -6.97 -33.94 11.40
N LYS A 75 -7.78 -32.91 11.15
CA LYS A 75 -7.63 -31.94 10.04
C LYS A 75 -8.48 -30.71 10.35
N GLU A 76 -7.97 -29.81 11.20
CA GLU A 76 -8.59 -28.50 11.44
C GLU A 76 -8.71 -27.76 10.11
N THR A 77 -9.92 -27.53 9.60
CA THR A 77 -10.07 -26.62 8.46
C THR A 77 -9.84 -25.22 8.99
N HIS A 78 -8.68 -24.66 8.64
CA HIS A 78 -8.26 -23.32 8.97
C HIS A 78 -8.66 -22.38 7.83
N CYS A 79 -9.35 -21.28 8.16
CA CYS A 79 -9.51 -20.17 7.23
C CYS A 79 -9.07 -18.86 7.88
N VAL A 80 -8.57 -17.94 7.05
CA VAL A 80 -8.21 -16.59 7.46
C VAL A 80 -9.21 -15.63 6.84
N ARG A 81 -9.85 -14.81 7.67
CA ARG A 81 -10.81 -13.80 7.22
C ARG A 81 -10.34 -12.41 7.65
N PRO A 82 -10.03 -11.52 6.70
CA PRO A 82 -9.74 -10.14 7.02
C PRO A 82 -10.96 -9.43 7.62
N ILE A 83 -10.74 -8.66 8.67
CA ILE A 83 -11.75 -7.86 9.36
C ILE A 83 -11.24 -6.43 9.57
N ALA A 84 -12.16 -5.48 9.58
CA ALA A 84 -11.92 -4.11 10.04
C ALA A 84 -12.73 -3.87 11.31
N VAL A 85 -12.06 -3.40 12.35
CA VAL A 85 -12.66 -3.03 13.63
C VAL A 85 -12.50 -1.53 13.81
N SER A 86 -13.62 -0.81 13.89
CA SER A 86 -13.64 0.65 14.01
C SER A 86 -14.24 1.06 15.35
N TRP A 87 -13.56 1.96 16.05
CA TRP A 87 -14.05 2.63 17.24
C TRP A 87 -14.33 4.10 16.92
N GLY A 88 -15.55 4.57 17.18
CA GLY A 88 -15.96 5.94 16.84
C GLY A 88 -17.48 6.10 16.83
N THR A 89 -17.98 7.21 16.29
CA THR A 89 -19.43 7.45 16.20
C THR A 89 -20.01 6.80 14.94
N ARG A 90 -21.28 6.36 15.02
CA ARG A 90 -21.99 5.76 13.87
C ARG A 90 -22.03 6.68 12.64
N ALA A 91 -22.10 8.00 12.86
CA ALA A 91 -22.05 9.00 11.79
C ALA A 91 -20.75 8.92 10.95
N ASN A 92 -19.66 8.39 11.52
CA ASN A 92 -18.38 8.24 10.82
C ASN A 92 -18.25 6.93 10.03
N TRP A 93 -19.14 5.95 10.24
CA TRP A 93 -18.99 4.58 9.71
C TRP A 93 -19.57 4.34 8.30
N GLY A 94 -19.63 5.39 7.47
CA GLY A 94 -19.96 5.28 6.05
C GLY A 94 -21.45 5.03 5.74
N ALA A 95 -21.72 4.82 4.46
CA ALA A 95 -23.06 4.66 3.90
C ALA A 95 -23.76 3.37 4.34
N ASP A 96 -25.04 3.26 4.00
CA ASP A 96 -25.87 2.08 4.26
C ASP A 96 -25.25 0.79 3.69
N ILE A 97 -24.97 -0.16 4.59
CA ILE A 97 -24.30 -1.43 4.32
C ILE A 97 -25.24 -2.48 3.74
N THR A 98 -26.56 -2.24 3.77
CA THR A 98 -27.61 -3.21 3.45
C THR A 98 -27.43 -3.83 2.07
N LYS A 99 -27.09 -3.03 1.06
CA LYS A 99 -26.81 -3.53 -0.31
C LYS A 99 -25.62 -4.48 -0.35
N ALA A 100 -24.53 -4.15 0.36
CA ALA A 100 -23.34 -4.99 0.39
C ALA A 100 -23.58 -6.31 1.15
N VAL A 101 -24.42 -6.30 2.19
CA VAL A 101 -24.84 -7.51 2.90
C VAL A 101 -25.69 -8.40 2.00
N ALA A 102 -26.71 -7.83 1.35
CA ALA A 102 -27.57 -8.58 0.43
C ALA A 102 -26.78 -9.20 -0.75
N GLU A 103 -25.76 -8.50 -1.26
CA GLU A 103 -24.87 -9.04 -2.29
C GLU A 103 -24.03 -10.21 -1.74
N ALA A 104 -23.47 -10.08 -0.55
CA ALA A 104 -22.68 -11.14 0.07
C ALA A 104 -23.51 -12.40 0.40
N GLU A 105 -24.79 -12.22 0.77
CA GLU A 105 -25.75 -13.31 0.96
C GLU A 105 -26.09 -13.99 -0.36
N ARG A 106 -26.40 -13.20 -1.41
CA ARG A 106 -26.67 -13.72 -2.77
C ARG A 106 -25.53 -14.60 -3.28
N HIS A 107 -24.29 -14.19 -3.02
CA HIS A 107 -23.09 -14.89 -3.43
C HIS A 107 -22.59 -15.94 -2.42
N SER A 108 -23.27 -16.13 -1.30
CA SER A 108 -22.92 -17.13 -0.26
C SER A 108 -21.47 -17.00 0.27
N VAL A 109 -20.92 -15.78 0.30
CA VAL A 109 -19.52 -15.51 0.70
C VAL A 109 -19.36 -15.13 2.18
N ALA A 110 -20.43 -15.25 2.96
CA ALA A 110 -20.44 -14.94 4.39
C ALA A 110 -19.67 -15.98 5.22
N ALA A 111 -19.73 -17.25 4.83
CA ALA A 111 -19.13 -18.34 5.59
C ALA A 111 -17.63 -18.15 5.85
N PRO A 112 -17.12 -18.54 7.03
CA PRO A 112 -17.84 -19.25 8.10
C PRO A 112 -18.64 -18.32 9.02
N PHE A 113 -18.63 -17.00 8.82
CA PHE A 113 -19.42 -16.09 9.65
C PHE A 113 -20.91 -16.20 9.35
N LEU A 114 -21.72 -16.05 10.39
CA LEU A 114 -23.18 -15.95 10.27
C LEU A 114 -23.60 -14.55 9.82
N GLN A 115 -22.79 -13.54 10.12
CA GLN A 115 -23.01 -12.13 9.77
C GLN A 115 -21.67 -11.48 9.44
N LEU A 116 -21.66 -10.59 8.45
CA LEU A 116 -20.45 -9.86 8.04
C LEU A 116 -20.29 -8.49 8.71
N MET A 117 -21.23 -8.10 9.57
CA MET A 117 -21.19 -6.86 10.33
C MET A 117 -21.75 -7.08 11.73
N ALA A 118 -21.13 -6.44 12.73
CA ALA A 118 -21.68 -6.30 14.07
C ALA A 118 -21.40 -4.91 14.62
N ASP A 119 -22.44 -4.27 15.18
CA ASP A 119 -22.32 -3.02 15.93
C ASP A 119 -22.40 -3.31 17.43
N PHE A 120 -21.47 -2.77 18.20
CA PHE A 120 -21.45 -2.87 19.66
C PHE A 120 -21.36 -1.46 20.30
N PRO A 121 -22.52 -0.81 20.52
CA PRO A 121 -22.59 0.58 20.99
C PRO A 121 -21.91 0.83 22.33
N ALA A 122 -21.91 -0.14 23.24
CA ALA A 122 -21.27 0.00 24.57
C ALA A 122 -19.76 0.25 24.49
N TRP A 123 -19.13 -0.11 23.37
CA TRP A 123 -17.71 0.19 23.10
C TRP A 123 -17.53 1.15 21.92
N SER A 124 -18.62 1.76 21.43
CA SER A 124 -18.60 2.56 20.19
C SER A 124 -17.84 1.82 19.09
N MET A 125 -18.11 0.52 18.92
CA MET A 125 -17.33 -0.38 18.09
C MET A 125 -18.17 -0.95 16.95
N ARG A 126 -17.60 -1.03 15.76
CA ARG A 126 -18.15 -1.73 14.58
C ARG A 126 -17.14 -2.74 14.07
N ILE A 127 -17.60 -3.94 13.76
CA ILE A 127 -16.83 -4.99 13.09
C ILE A 127 -17.40 -5.12 11.68
N GLN A 128 -16.52 -5.09 10.68
CA GLN A 128 -16.82 -5.44 9.30
C GLN A 128 -15.91 -6.59 8.87
N VAL A 129 -16.50 -7.60 8.25
CA VAL A 129 -15.79 -8.79 7.77
C VAL A 129 -15.73 -8.74 6.25
N SER A 130 -14.55 -8.97 5.66
CA SER A 130 -14.41 -9.16 4.21
C SER A 130 -15.42 -10.20 3.73
N PRO A 131 -16.08 -10.06 2.56
CA PRO A 131 -15.87 -9.05 1.52
C PRO A 131 -16.81 -7.84 1.60
N LEU A 132 -17.22 -7.42 2.80
CA LEU A 132 -18.21 -6.36 2.94
C LEU A 132 -17.63 -4.96 2.68
N ASP A 133 -18.15 -4.24 1.67
CA ASP A 133 -17.79 -2.85 1.39
C ASP A 133 -18.89 -2.12 0.61
N THR A 134 -19.29 -0.93 1.06
CA THR A 134 -20.32 -0.12 0.36
C THR A 134 -19.82 0.62 -0.86
N ARG A 135 -18.50 0.85 -0.98
CA ARG A 135 -17.91 1.57 -2.13
C ARG A 135 -17.40 0.63 -3.20
N PHE A 136 -17.16 -0.63 -2.85
CA PHE A 136 -16.76 -1.70 -3.76
C PHE A 136 -17.88 -2.72 -3.80
N THR A 137 -19.01 -2.31 -4.38
CA THR A 137 -20.26 -3.08 -4.39
C THR A 137 -20.12 -4.46 -5.03
N GLN A 138 -19.16 -4.61 -5.94
CA GLN A 138 -18.83 -5.86 -6.61
C GLN A 138 -17.89 -6.79 -5.81
N LEU A 139 -17.36 -6.35 -4.66
CA LEU A 139 -16.37 -7.13 -3.91
C LEU A 139 -16.90 -8.50 -3.45
N ALA A 140 -18.20 -8.57 -3.12
CA ALA A 140 -18.87 -9.81 -2.74
C ALA A 140 -18.87 -10.84 -3.87
N ARG A 141 -19.29 -10.46 -5.09
CA ARG A 141 -19.28 -11.37 -6.24
C ARG A 141 -17.87 -11.71 -6.72
N LEU A 142 -16.92 -10.78 -6.64
CA LEU A 142 -15.51 -11.07 -6.89
C LEU A 142 -14.88 -12.02 -5.84
N SER A 143 -15.56 -12.24 -4.71
CA SER A 143 -15.15 -13.21 -3.70
C SER A 143 -15.83 -14.57 -3.84
N ASP A 144 -16.75 -14.73 -4.79
CA ASP A 144 -17.47 -15.97 -5.06
C ASP A 144 -16.72 -16.80 -6.12
N PRO A 145 -16.19 -17.99 -5.77
CA PRO A 145 -15.54 -18.89 -6.73
C PRO A 145 -16.34 -19.16 -8.01
N ARG A 146 -17.67 -19.19 -7.93
CA ARG A 146 -18.54 -19.48 -9.10
C ARG A 146 -18.54 -18.31 -10.08
N HIS A 147 -18.69 -17.09 -9.56
CA HIS A 147 -18.59 -15.86 -10.35
C HIS A 147 -17.20 -15.73 -10.95
N VAL A 148 -16.15 -15.93 -10.14
CA VAL A 148 -14.75 -15.87 -10.61
C VAL A 148 -14.49 -16.86 -11.74
N ARG A 149 -14.99 -18.09 -11.65
CA ARG A 149 -14.87 -19.08 -12.72
C ARG A 149 -15.53 -18.61 -14.03
N ALA A 150 -16.75 -18.09 -13.96
CA ALA A 150 -17.48 -17.60 -15.13
C ALA A 150 -16.81 -16.35 -15.75
N MET A 151 -16.44 -15.40 -14.90
CA MET A 151 -15.75 -14.16 -15.28
C MET A 151 -14.40 -14.44 -15.96
N LEU A 152 -13.61 -15.38 -15.42
CA LEU A 152 -12.33 -15.76 -16.02
C LEU A 152 -12.52 -16.52 -17.33
N ALA A 153 -13.50 -17.43 -17.42
CA ALA A 153 -13.81 -18.12 -18.67
C ALA A 153 -14.14 -17.14 -19.80
N ASP A 154 -15.02 -16.15 -19.55
CA ASP A 154 -15.33 -15.10 -20.53
C ASP A 154 -14.08 -14.29 -20.93
N ALA A 155 -13.25 -13.92 -19.96
CA ALA A 155 -12.03 -13.15 -20.22
C ALA A 155 -11.02 -13.91 -21.10
N PHE A 156 -10.88 -15.23 -20.92
CA PHE A 156 -9.99 -16.06 -21.74
C PHE A 156 -10.58 -16.38 -23.11
N GLU A 157 -11.88 -16.71 -23.19
CA GLU A 157 -12.56 -17.01 -24.45
C GLU A 157 -12.62 -15.79 -25.39
N SER A 158 -12.84 -14.60 -24.83
CA SER A 158 -12.86 -13.34 -25.60
C SER A 158 -11.46 -12.83 -25.99
N GLY A 159 -10.39 -13.56 -25.66
CA GLY A 159 -9.01 -13.15 -25.92
C GLY A 159 -8.56 -11.91 -25.12
N LYS A 160 -9.35 -11.47 -24.14
CA LYS A 160 -9.04 -10.33 -23.27
C LYS A 160 -7.91 -10.64 -22.29
N ALA A 161 -7.63 -11.91 -22.03
CA ALA A 161 -6.55 -12.38 -21.18
C ALA A 161 -5.69 -13.43 -21.91
N THR A 162 -4.37 -13.32 -21.81
CA THR A 162 -3.41 -14.20 -22.48
C THR A 162 -2.93 -15.34 -21.58
N SER A 163 -3.75 -16.38 -21.39
CA SER A 163 -3.29 -17.70 -20.90
C SER A 163 -4.33 -18.79 -21.16
N HIS A 164 -3.88 -20.02 -21.44
CA HIS A 164 -4.76 -21.18 -21.59
C HIS A 164 -5.07 -21.76 -20.20
N HIS A 165 -6.29 -21.56 -19.71
CA HIS A 165 -6.76 -22.18 -18.47
C HIS A 165 -8.01 -23.01 -18.75
N GLN A 166 -7.95 -24.31 -18.45
CA GLN A 166 -9.13 -25.16 -18.45
C GLN A 166 -10.00 -24.79 -17.24
N THR A 167 -11.32 -24.96 -17.39
CA THR A 167 -12.35 -24.70 -16.37
C THR A 167 -11.97 -25.24 -14.99
N SER A 168 -11.29 -24.39 -14.22
CA SER A 168 -10.82 -24.72 -12.87
C SER A 168 -11.86 -24.26 -11.86
N ASP A 169 -12.04 -25.03 -10.79
CA ASP A 169 -12.55 -24.45 -9.55
C ASP A 169 -11.49 -23.48 -9.02
N TRP A 170 -11.91 -22.36 -8.43
CA TRP A 170 -10.99 -21.32 -7.94
C TRP A 170 -11.10 -21.15 -6.43
N ILE A 171 -9.96 -21.01 -5.78
CA ILE A 171 -9.85 -20.61 -4.37
C ILE A 171 -9.62 -19.11 -4.34
N VAL A 172 -10.53 -18.38 -3.70
CA VAL A 172 -10.45 -16.92 -3.57
C VAL A 172 -9.93 -16.55 -2.19
N THR A 173 -8.80 -15.86 -2.14
CA THR A 173 -8.19 -15.36 -0.89
C THR A 173 -8.12 -13.85 -0.91
N SER A 174 -8.59 -13.18 0.13
CA SER A 174 -8.40 -11.73 0.29
C SER A 174 -6.98 -11.45 0.79
N ILE A 175 -6.17 -10.77 -0.02
CA ILE A 175 -4.80 -10.37 0.30
C ILE A 175 -4.78 -9.00 0.98
N LYS A 176 -5.67 -8.10 0.53
CA LYS A 176 -5.82 -6.77 1.09
C LYS A 176 -7.30 -6.47 1.21
N TYR A 177 -7.75 -6.20 2.43
CA TYR A 177 -9.11 -5.76 2.71
C TYR A 177 -9.05 -4.45 3.49
N ARG A 178 -9.34 -3.34 2.81
CA ARG A 178 -9.45 -2.02 3.43
C ARG A 178 -10.78 -1.39 3.04
N PRO A 179 -11.85 -1.62 3.82
CA PRO A 179 -13.15 -0.99 3.62
C PRO A 179 -13.11 0.47 3.20
N GLY A 180 -13.88 0.76 2.17
CA GLY A 180 -13.98 2.01 1.46
C GLY A 180 -12.69 2.44 0.77
N ARG A 181 -11.64 1.60 0.68
CA ARG A 181 -10.32 2.02 0.20
C ARG A 181 -9.67 1.20 -0.91
N ARG A 182 -9.30 -0.04 -0.64
CA ARG A 182 -8.49 -0.84 -1.56
C ARG A 182 -8.67 -2.30 -1.24
N HIS A 183 -8.89 -3.09 -2.28
CA HIS A 183 -8.96 -4.53 -2.17
C HIS A 183 -8.08 -5.21 -3.21
N VAL A 184 -7.41 -6.28 -2.79
CA VAL A 184 -6.65 -7.17 -3.66
C VAL A 184 -7.02 -8.59 -3.28
N LEU A 185 -7.49 -9.36 -4.27
CA LEU A 185 -7.82 -10.76 -4.14
C LEU A 185 -6.75 -11.59 -4.86
N ARG A 186 -6.52 -12.81 -4.37
CA ARG A 186 -5.71 -13.84 -5.04
C ARG A 186 -6.65 -14.97 -5.44
N TYR A 187 -6.57 -15.37 -6.70
CA TYR A 187 -7.30 -16.51 -7.25
C TYR A 187 -6.29 -17.61 -7.52
N ASP A 188 -6.39 -18.69 -6.77
CA ASP A 188 -5.59 -19.90 -7.01
C ASP A 188 -6.49 -20.94 -7.69
N PRO A 189 -6.01 -21.64 -8.74
CA PRO A 189 -6.77 -22.76 -9.28
C PRO A 189 -6.82 -23.87 -8.23
N GLY A 190 -7.95 -24.57 -8.16
CA GLY A 190 -8.18 -25.68 -7.22
C GLY A 190 -7.23 -26.86 -7.46
N ASP A 191 -6.80 -27.02 -8.71
CA ASP A 191 -5.67 -27.85 -9.09
C ASP A 191 -4.62 -26.97 -9.79
N PRO A 192 -3.39 -26.87 -9.26
CA PRO A 192 -2.29 -26.14 -9.91
C PRO A 192 -1.98 -26.59 -11.34
N ALA A 193 -2.36 -27.80 -11.74
CA ALA A 193 -2.21 -28.27 -13.12
C ALA A 193 -3.16 -27.57 -14.11
N ASN A 194 -4.26 -26.99 -13.62
CA ASN A 194 -5.32 -26.45 -14.48
C ASN A 194 -5.18 -24.92 -14.73
N GLY A 195 -4.22 -24.25 -14.07
CA GLY A 195 -3.96 -22.84 -14.34
C GLY A 195 -2.89 -22.21 -13.47
N ALA A 196 -2.71 -20.90 -13.63
CA ALA A 196 -1.78 -20.11 -12.82
C ALA A 196 -2.53 -19.29 -11.76
N THR A 197 -1.85 -18.99 -10.64
CA THR A 197 -2.35 -18.02 -9.66
C THR A 197 -2.47 -16.64 -10.30
N LEU A 198 -3.62 -15.99 -10.07
CA LEU A 198 -3.92 -14.64 -10.52
C LEU A 198 -4.13 -13.71 -9.33
N PHE A 199 -3.88 -12.42 -9.54
CA PHE A 199 -4.20 -11.36 -8.58
C PHE A 199 -5.23 -10.41 -9.19
N ALA A 200 -6.30 -10.13 -8.44
CA ALA A 200 -7.36 -9.22 -8.83
C ALA A 200 -7.30 -7.94 -8.00
N LYS A 201 -6.90 -6.84 -8.63
CA LYS A 201 -6.89 -5.51 -8.03
C LYS A 201 -8.22 -4.82 -8.32
N VAL A 202 -9.00 -4.60 -7.27
CA VAL A 202 -10.38 -4.11 -7.39
C VAL A 202 -10.41 -2.59 -7.31
N TYR A 203 -11.10 -1.95 -8.24
CA TYR A 203 -11.35 -0.50 -8.26
C TYR A 203 -12.81 -0.20 -7.94
N ILE A 204 -13.11 1.05 -7.62
CA ILE A 204 -14.50 1.48 -7.40
C ILE A 204 -15.23 1.42 -8.76
N ALA A 205 -16.31 0.65 -8.85
CA ALA A 205 -17.07 0.53 -10.10
C ALA A 205 -17.90 1.80 -10.40
N GLU A 206 -18.50 2.41 -9.37
CA GLU A 206 -19.37 3.57 -9.53
C GLU A 206 -18.60 4.84 -9.91
N GLU A 207 -18.91 5.39 -11.09
CA GLU A 207 -18.23 6.55 -11.69
C GLU A 207 -18.22 7.80 -10.78
N LYS A 208 -19.36 8.13 -10.16
CA LYS A 208 -19.47 9.26 -9.22
C LYS A 208 -18.58 9.07 -7.98
N ALA A 209 -18.40 7.83 -7.51
CA ALA A 209 -17.54 7.52 -6.38
C ALA A 209 -16.04 7.47 -6.76
N ARG A 210 -15.71 7.16 -8.03
CA ARG A 210 -14.34 7.21 -8.58
C ARG A 210 -13.78 8.63 -8.63
N ALA A 211 -14.59 9.60 -9.04
CA ALA A 211 -14.16 11.01 -9.18
C ALA A 211 -13.54 11.57 -7.90
N PHE A 212 -14.07 11.19 -6.73
CA PHE A 212 -13.55 11.63 -5.43
C PHE A 212 -12.13 11.11 -5.11
N ARG A 213 -11.69 10.00 -5.72
CA ARG A 213 -10.38 9.39 -5.45
C ARG A 213 -9.38 9.50 -6.59
N ARG A 214 -9.81 9.95 -7.76
CA ARG A 214 -8.99 9.97 -8.99
C ARG A 214 -8.42 8.57 -9.35
N GLU A 215 -9.06 7.50 -8.84
CA GLU A 215 -8.75 6.10 -9.14
C GLU A 215 -9.55 5.66 -10.36
N ASP A 216 -8.85 5.08 -11.34
CA ASP A 216 -9.42 4.70 -12.63
C ASP A 216 -8.72 3.42 -13.09
N GLY A 217 -9.41 2.29 -12.96
CA GLY A 217 -8.87 1.00 -13.37
C GLY A 217 -8.58 0.91 -14.86
N ALA A 218 -9.39 1.55 -15.71
CA ALA A 218 -9.17 1.55 -17.16
C ALA A 218 -7.90 2.34 -17.52
N ARG A 219 -7.72 3.51 -16.91
CA ARG A 219 -6.48 4.29 -17.06
C ARG A 219 -5.28 3.50 -16.55
N THR A 220 -5.33 2.96 -15.33
CA THR A 220 -4.22 2.18 -14.78
C THR A 220 -3.84 1.01 -15.69
N PHE A 221 -4.82 0.25 -16.17
CA PHE A 221 -4.59 -0.88 -17.08
C PHE A 221 -3.86 -0.42 -18.35
N ARG A 222 -4.36 0.64 -18.99
CA ARG A 222 -3.75 1.21 -20.19
C ARG A 222 -2.31 1.66 -19.94
N VAL A 223 -2.06 2.44 -18.89
CA VAL A 223 -0.73 2.94 -18.54
C VAL A 223 0.24 1.77 -18.29
N ALA A 224 -0.19 0.74 -17.55
CA ALA A 224 0.66 -0.41 -17.26
C ALA A 224 0.98 -1.23 -18.53
N CYS A 225 0.04 -1.38 -19.46
CA CYS A 225 0.30 -2.02 -20.76
C CYS A 225 1.27 -1.19 -21.62
N GLU A 226 0.98 0.09 -21.82
CA GLU A 226 1.79 0.98 -22.67
C GLU A 226 3.23 1.12 -22.14
N VAL A 227 3.41 1.21 -20.82
CA VAL A 227 4.74 1.23 -20.20
C VAL A 227 5.47 -0.10 -20.37
N ALA A 228 4.76 -1.23 -20.23
CA ALA A 228 5.37 -2.54 -20.45
C ALA A 228 5.83 -2.72 -21.91
N ASP A 229 5.02 -2.28 -22.88
CA ASP A 229 5.39 -2.32 -24.31
C ASP A 229 6.61 -1.43 -24.58
N ALA A 230 6.60 -0.19 -24.08
CA ALA A 230 7.70 0.75 -24.28
C ALA A 230 9.01 0.29 -23.63
N VAL A 231 8.96 -0.34 -22.44
CA VAL A 231 10.15 -0.86 -21.75
C VAL A 231 10.70 -2.10 -22.46
N ALA A 232 9.85 -3.03 -22.89
CA ALA A 232 10.27 -4.25 -23.58
C ALA A 232 11.01 -3.95 -24.91
N GLU A 233 10.62 -2.89 -25.62
CA GLU A 233 11.26 -2.47 -26.87
C GLU A 233 12.65 -1.85 -26.67
N HIS A 234 12.90 -1.23 -25.52
CA HIS A 234 14.03 -0.30 -25.38
C HIS A 234 15.04 -0.72 -24.30
N CYS A 235 14.78 -1.76 -23.50
CA CYS A 235 15.58 -2.07 -22.32
C CYS A 235 15.83 -3.56 -22.08
N GLU A 236 17.08 -3.96 -22.19
CA GLU A 236 17.52 -5.29 -21.78
C GLU A 236 17.60 -5.42 -20.25
N GLY A 237 17.04 -6.50 -19.70
CA GLY A 237 17.15 -6.85 -18.28
C GLY A 237 16.25 -6.04 -17.32
N VAL A 238 15.30 -5.26 -17.87
CA VAL A 238 14.26 -4.55 -17.12
C VAL A 238 12.92 -4.77 -17.81
N ASP A 239 11.96 -5.31 -17.07
CA ASP A 239 10.59 -5.51 -17.49
C ASP A 239 9.61 -4.71 -16.62
N CYS A 240 8.39 -4.58 -17.09
CA CYS A 240 7.26 -4.08 -16.29
C CYS A 240 6.17 -5.14 -16.20
N LEU A 241 5.51 -5.23 -15.04
CA LEU A 241 4.41 -6.17 -14.84
C LEU A 241 3.23 -5.80 -15.74
N ARG A 242 3.06 -6.56 -16.82
CA ARG A 242 1.92 -6.44 -17.72
C ARG A 242 0.66 -7.03 -17.06
N PRO A 243 -0.43 -6.25 -16.90
CA PRO A 243 -1.71 -6.82 -16.50
C PRO A 243 -2.26 -7.72 -17.61
N LEU A 244 -3.00 -8.76 -17.22
CA LEU A 244 -3.62 -9.70 -18.16
C LEU A 244 -4.85 -9.09 -18.81
N ALA A 245 -5.72 -8.46 -18.02
CA ALA A 245 -7.00 -7.92 -18.49
C ALA A 245 -7.53 -6.84 -17.55
N TYR A 246 -8.34 -5.93 -18.10
CA TYR A 246 -9.26 -5.09 -17.34
C TYR A 246 -10.70 -5.48 -17.65
N LEU A 247 -11.44 -5.86 -16.62
CA LEU A 247 -12.85 -6.27 -16.73
C LEU A 247 -13.71 -5.11 -16.25
N ALA A 248 -14.27 -4.37 -17.21
CA ALA A 248 -14.97 -3.10 -16.96
C ALA A 248 -16.22 -3.27 -16.09
N GLU A 249 -16.98 -4.35 -16.28
CA GLU A 249 -18.20 -4.64 -15.50
C GLU A 249 -17.92 -4.73 -14.00
N ASP A 250 -16.77 -5.30 -13.64
CA ASP A 250 -16.33 -5.50 -12.26
C ASP A 250 -15.29 -4.47 -11.81
N ALA A 251 -14.91 -3.54 -12.68
CA ALA A 251 -13.81 -2.60 -12.46
C ALA A 251 -12.59 -3.27 -11.81
N VAL A 252 -12.16 -4.41 -12.36
CA VAL A 252 -11.06 -5.22 -11.80
C VAL A 252 -9.96 -5.38 -12.83
N ILE A 253 -8.71 -5.23 -12.40
CA ILE A 253 -7.54 -5.56 -13.21
C ILE A 253 -6.98 -6.90 -12.73
N LEU A 254 -6.77 -7.82 -13.66
CA LEU A 254 -6.13 -9.11 -13.42
C LEU A 254 -4.63 -9.00 -13.70
N TYR A 255 -3.82 -9.47 -12.76
CA TYR A 255 -2.37 -9.55 -12.87
C TYR A 255 -1.91 -11.00 -12.75
N PRO A 256 -0.86 -11.41 -13.48
CA PRO A 256 -0.23 -12.70 -13.24
C PRO A 256 0.49 -12.68 -11.90
N LYS A 257 0.76 -13.86 -11.35
CA LYS A 257 1.70 -14.00 -10.24
C LYS A 257 3.12 -13.65 -10.73
N LEU A 258 3.78 -12.72 -10.06
CA LEU A 258 5.20 -12.45 -10.25
C LEU A 258 6.07 -13.59 -9.69
N CYS A 259 7.15 -13.89 -10.40
CA CYS A 259 8.22 -14.77 -9.95
C CYS A 259 9.38 -13.92 -9.41
N GLY A 260 10.18 -14.49 -8.51
CA GLY A 260 11.32 -13.82 -7.89
C GLY A 260 11.03 -13.30 -6.49
N VAL A 261 11.79 -12.28 -6.08
CA VAL A 261 11.74 -11.69 -4.73
C VAL A 261 11.77 -10.16 -4.83
N PRO A 262 10.99 -9.43 -4.01
CA PRO A 262 11.03 -7.97 -4.03
C PRO A 262 12.40 -7.46 -3.62
N LEU A 263 12.85 -6.36 -4.22
CA LEU A 263 14.13 -5.73 -3.95
C LEU A 263 14.27 -5.33 -2.47
N SER A 264 13.17 -4.99 -1.81
CA SER A 264 13.12 -4.76 -0.36
C SER A 264 13.63 -5.94 0.48
N ALA A 265 13.59 -7.18 -0.03
CA ALA A 265 14.13 -8.34 0.67
C ALA A 265 15.68 -8.38 0.68
N TYR A 266 16.31 -7.79 -0.33
CA TYR A 266 17.77 -7.64 -0.43
C TYR A 266 18.29 -6.53 0.47
N ALA A 267 17.45 -5.55 0.82
CA ALA A 267 17.82 -4.50 1.75
C ALA A 267 18.33 -5.03 3.10
N ARG A 268 17.98 -6.27 3.48
CA ARG A 268 18.47 -6.89 4.73
C ARG A 268 19.92 -7.37 4.68
N ARG A 269 20.56 -7.39 3.50
CA ARG A 269 21.93 -7.90 3.29
C ARG A 269 22.66 -6.95 2.35
N LEU A 270 23.54 -6.09 2.85
CA LEU A 270 24.39 -5.27 1.97
C LEU A 270 25.61 -6.11 1.56
N ASP A 271 25.38 -7.07 0.66
CA ASP A 271 26.40 -7.87 0.01
C ASP A 271 26.60 -7.43 -1.45
N LEU A 272 27.52 -8.08 -2.16
CA LEU A 272 27.80 -7.78 -3.57
C LEU A 272 26.56 -7.93 -4.46
N ASP A 273 25.60 -8.79 -4.09
CA ASP A 273 24.37 -8.97 -4.84
C ASP A 273 23.45 -7.75 -4.69
N SER A 274 23.32 -7.19 -3.49
CA SER A 274 22.54 -5.97 -3.27
C SER A 274 23.08 -4.76 -4.03
N ALA A 275 24.40 -4.54 -4.03
CA ALA A 275 25.02 -3.44 -4.79
C ALA A 275 24.75 -3.58 -6.31
N ARG A 276 24.80 -4.81 -6.84
CA ARG A 276 24.45 -5.10 -8.24
C ARG A 276 22.98 -4.78 -8.53
N TRP A 277 22.06 -5.18 -7.66
CA TRP A 277 20.63 -4.93 -7.86
C TRP A 277 20.25 -3.46 -7.72
N LEU A 278 20.88 -2.72 -6.80
CA LEU A 278 20.73 -1.27 -6.68
C LEU A 278 21.17 -0.55 -7.96
N ARG A 279 22.30 -0.96 -8.55
CA ARG A 279 22.76 -0.43 -9.84
C ARG A 279 21.76 -0.73 -10.96
N ARG A 280 21.21 -1.94 -11.02
CA ARG A 280 20.16 -2.28 -11.99
C ARG A 280 18.87 -1.48 -11.76
N ALA A 281 18.50 -1.23 -10.49
CA ALA A 281 17.33 -0.42 -10.16
C ALA A 281 17.51 1.05 -10.59
N GLY A 282 18.70 1.61 -10.40
CA GLY A 282 19.03 2.94 -10.93
C GLY A 282 18.93 3.01 -12.45
N ALA A 283 19.46 2.01 -13.16
CA ALA A 283 19.35 1.92 -14.62
C ALA A 283 17.88 1.79 -15.08
N ALA A 284 17.09 0.94 -14.41
CA ALA A 284 15.66 0.79 -14.68
C ALA A 284 14.88 2.10 -14.50
N LEU A 285 15.13 2.83 -13.41
CA LEU A 285 14.47 4.11 -13.18
C LEU A 285 14.86 5.16 -14.23
N ARG A 286 16.13 5.20 -14.61
CA ARG A 286 16.64 6.09 -15.66
C ARG A 286 15.96 5.81 -17.01
N THR A 287 15.62 4.56 -17.30
CA THR A 287 14.79 4.18 -18.45
C THR A 287 13.38 4.75 -18.32
N LEU A 288 12.72 4.51 -17.18
CA LEU A 288 11.35 5.00 -16.96
C LEU A 288 11.28 6.52 -17.13
N HIS A 289 12.26 7.26 -16.61
CA HIS A 289 12.31 8.72 -16.75
C HIS A 289 12.54 9.23 -18.19
N ARG A 290 12.87 8.35 -19.15
CA ARG A 290 12.95 8.69 -20.59
C ARG A 290 11.70 8.33 -21.37
N LEU A 291 10.74 7.65 -20.75
CA LEU A 291 9.48 7.34 -21.41
C LEU A 291 8.72 8.64 -21.75
N PRO A 292 7.92 8.64 -22.83
CA PRO A 292 7.09 9.79 -23.15
C PRO A 292 6.16 10.15 -21.99
N VAL A 293 6.17 11.42 -21.58
CA VAL A 293 5.34 11.94 -20.49
C VAL A 293 3.84 11.64 -20.68
N ALA A 294 3.39 11.59 -21.94
CA ALA A 294 2.02 11.26 -22.32
C ALA A 294 1.56 9.87 -21.82
N LEU A 295 2.50 8.92 -21.65
CA LEU A 295 2.19 7.56 -21.16
C LEU A 295 1.65 7.57 -19.72
N ALA A 296 1.94 8.61 -18.92
CA ALA A 296 1.42 8.69 -17.55
C ALA A 296 -0.12 8.81 -17.50
N GLY A 297 -0.77 9.17 -18.62
CA GLY A 297 -2.23 9.23 -18.71
C GLY A 297 -2.88 10.29 -17.82
N ARG A 298 -2.10 11.21 -17.27
CA ARG A 298 -2.51 12.35 -16.46
C ARG A 298 -1.77 13.59 -16.92
N SER A 299 -2.52 14.64 -17.25
CA SER A 299 -1.94 15.90 -17.75
C SER A 299 -1.46 16.83 -16.64
N GLU A 300 -2.02 16.72 -15.42
CA GLU A 300 -1.59 17.51 -14.27
C GLU A 300 -0.21 17.02 -13.79
N PRO A 301 0.83 17.87 -13.85
CA PRO A 301 2.11 17.55 -13.24
C PRO A 301 1.95 17.45 -11.73
N HIS A 302 2.81 16.65 -11.12
CA HIS A 302 2.91 16.58 -9.68
C HIS A 302 4.22 17.16 -9.20
N ASP A 303 4.14 17.96 -8.14
CA ASP A 303 5.25 18.72 -7.60
C ASP A 303 5.53 18.38 -6.13
N LEU A 304 6.67 18.85 -5.63
CA LEU A 304 7.05 18.70 -4.24
C LEU A 304 6.01 19.34 -3.30
N SER A 305 5.44 20.47 -3.70
CA SER A 305 4.38 21.17 -2.96
C SER A 305 3.15 20.29 -2.73
N ALA A 306 2.76 19.46 -3.70
CA ALA A 306 1.67 18.51 -3.56
C ALA A 306 2.02 17.37 -2.61
N GLU A 307 3.28 16.90 -2.56
CA GLU A 307 3.74 15.95 -1.53
C GLU A 307 3.67 16.58 -0.14
N ILE A 308 4.18 17.80 0.04
CA ILE A 308 4.15 18.52 1.32
C ILE A 308 2.72 18.70 1.81
N ARG A 309 1.80 19.17 0.96
CA ARG A 309 0.36 19.28 1.30
C ARG A 309 -0.22 17.91 1.69
N SER A 310 0.27 16.83 1.08
CA SER A 310 -0.11 15.46 1.40
C SER A 310 0.35 15.02 2.78
N ILE A 311 1.54 15.44 3.22
CA ILE A 311 2.12 15.12 4.53
C ILE A 311 1.40 15.91 5.62
N VAL A 312 1.21 17.23 5.44
CA VAL A 312 0.48 18.08 6.40
C VAL A 312 -0.92 17.53 6.69
N ARG A 313 -1.69 17.16 5.67
CA ARG A 313 -3.03 16.54 5.88
C ARG A 313 -3.01 15.18 6.58
N LYS A 314 -1.85 14.56 6.74
CA LYS A 314 -1.67 13.23 7.32
C LYS A 314 -0.89 13.26 8.62
N SER A 315 -0.33 14.39 9.01
CA SER A 315 0.37 14.56 10.29
C SER A 315 -0.59 14.82 11.46
N ASP A 316 -1.88 15.12 11.24
CA ASP A 316 -2.86 15.33 12.33
C ASP A 316 -2.79 14.27 13.45
N PRO A 317 -2.73 12.95 13.14
CA PRO A 317 -2.62 11.94 14.18
C PRO A 317 -1.30 12.04 14.95
N ILE A 318 -0.20 12.39 14.29
CA ILE A 318 1.11 12.53 14.91
C ILE A 318 1.14 13.73 15.83
N ALA A 319 0.61 14.88 15.42
CA ALA A 319 0.53 16.07 16.26
C ALA A 319 -0.25 15.83 17.57
N VAL A 320 -1.25 14.95 17.55
CA VAL A 320 -2.01 14.56 18.74
C VAL A 320 -1.25 13.52 19.61
N LEU A 321 -0.61 12.54 18.98
CA LEU A 321 0.06 11.44 19.69
C LEU A 321 1.45 11.82 20.23
N LEU A 322 2.20 12.63 19.47
CA LEU A 322 3.57 13.08 19.72
C LEU A 322 3.69 14.57 19.30
N PRO A 323 3.22 15.52 20.14
CA PRO A 323 3.14 16.93 19.76
C PRO A 323 4.48 17.55 19.35
N HIS A 324 5.57 17.21 20.03
CA HIS A 324 6.92 17.71 19.71
C HIS A 324 7.36 17.28 18.31
N VAL A 325 7.09 16.03 17.94
CA VAL A 325 7.35 15.50 16.60
C VAL A 325 6.47 16.17 15.55
N GLY A 326 5.19 16.42 15.88
CA GLY A 326 4.28 17.16 15.01
C GLY A 326 4.83 18.55 14.64
N SER A 327 5.28 19.31 15.65
CA SER A 327 5.90 20.63 15.44
C SER A 327 7.22 20.54 14.67
N ALA A 328 8.04 19.53 14.93
CA ALA A 328 9.28 19.32 14.18
C ALA A 328 9.00 19.05 12.69
N ILE A 329 8.02 18.20 12.37
CA ILE A 329 7.60 17.94 10.98
C ILE A 329 7.17 19.24 10.29
N GLU A 330 6.36 20.07 10.94
CA GLU A 330 5.90 21.35 10.37
C GLU A 330 7.08 22.28 10.06
N ALA A 331 8.00 22.47 11.01
CA ALA A 331 9.18 23.31 10.83
C ALA A 331 10.11 22.80 9.72
N LEU A 332 10.32 21.49 9.62
CA LEU A 332 11.12 20.89 8.55
C LEU A 332 10.46 21.07 7.18
N LEU A 333 9.12 20.96 7.09
CA LEU A 333 8.41 21.20 5.83
C LEU A 333 8.50 22.67 5.39
N ASP A 334 8.54 23.62 6.32
CA ASP A 334 8.79 25.04 6.00
C ASP A 334 10.20 25.24 5.45
N ARG A 335 11.23 24.67 6.10
CA ARG A 335 12.62 24.69 5.60
C ARG A 335 12.75 24.06 4.22
N VAL A 336 12.05 22.95 3.96
CA VAL A 336 12.03 22.29 2.64
C VAL A 336 11.51 23.24 1.57
N ARG A 337 10.44 24.00 1.85
CA ARG A 337 9.87 24.97 0.88
C ARG A 337 10.91 26.04 0.52
N GLU A 338 11.55 26.63 1.53
CA GLU A 338 12.59 27.65 1.33
C GLU A 338 13.78 27.13 0.53
N LEU A 339 14.23 25.90 0.78
CA LEU A 339 15.32 25.29 0.03
C LEU A 339 14.89 24.94 -1.40
N HIS A 340 13.66 24.45 -1.59
CA HIS A 340 13.14 24.11 -2.91
C HIS A 340 13.07 25.34 -3.83
N ASP A 341 12.64 26.49 -3.30
CA ASP A 341 12.56 27.76 -4.04
C ASP A 341 13.93 28.27 -4.53
N ARG A 342 15.02 27.84 -3.89
CA ARG A 342 16.40 28.17 -4.26
C ARG A 342 17.02 27.22 -5.29
N LEU A 343 16.37 26.09 -5.57
CA LEU A 343 16.90 25.06 -6.48
C LEU A 343 16.38 25.25 -7.91
N PRO A 344 17.20 24.95 -8.92
CA PRO A 344 16.76 25.01 -10.31
C PRO A 344 15.69 23.96 -10.57
N GLN A 345 14.58 24.39 -11.17
CA GLN A 345 13.48 23.52 -11.57
C GLN A 345 13.77 22.91 -12.94
N GLU A 346 13.46 21.63 -13.12
CA GLU A 346 13.63 20.93 -14.40
C GLU A 346 12.27 20.68 -15.08
N PRO A 347 12.28 20.42 -16.40
CA PRO A 347 11.13 19.87 -17.09
C PRO A 347 10.66 18.55 -16.45
N ALA A 348 9.35 18.39 -16.34
CA ALA A 348 8.75 17.15 -15.86
C ALA A 348 9.04 15.98 -16.82
N THR A 349 9.39 14.83 -16.25
CA THR A 349 9.54 13.55 -16.97
C THR A 349 8.40 12.60 -16.62
N PHE A 350 8.31 11.47 -17.31
CA PHE A 350 7.52 10.35 -16.81
C PHE A 350 8.11 9.91 -15.47
N THR A 351 7.27 9.76 -14.45
CA THR A 351 7.66 9.20 -13.14
C THR A 351 6.68 8.11 -12.73
N HIS A 352 7.17 7.12 -11.99
CA HIS A 352 6.41 6.06 -11.36
C HIS A 352 5.47 6.60 -10.27
N GLY A 353 5.95 7.55 -9.45
CA GLY A 353 5.16 8.29 -8.46
C GLY A 353 4.88 7.56 -7.13
N ASP A 354 5.21 6.27 -7.03
CA ASP A 354 5.17 5.46 -5.79
C ASP A 354 6.29 4.40 -5.78
N LEU A 355 7.53 4.82 -6.06
CA LEU A 355 8.67 3.93 -6.32
C LEU A 355 9.26 3.31 -5.04
N LYS A 356 8.48 2.42 -4.42
CA LYS A 356 8.95 1.60 -3.30
C LYS A 356 9.80 0.44 -3.80
N THR A 357 10.75 0.01 -2.99
CA THR A 357 11.57 -1.18 -3.23
C THR A 357 10.76 -2.48 -3.25
N GLU A 358 9.54 -2.49 -2.67
CA GLU A 358 8.59 -3.63 -2.79
C GLU A 358 7.91 -3.71 -4.17
N HIS A 359 7.99 -2.65 -4.98
CA HIS A 359 7.44 -2.58 -6.34
C HIS A 359 8.47 -2.93 -7.43
N ILE A 360 9.70 -3.26 -7.03
CA ILE A 360 10.77 -3.71 -7.94
C ILE A 360 11.08 -5.16 -7.56
N TRP A 361 10.88 -6.08 -8.47
CA TRP A 361 11.09 -7.51 -8.25
C TRP A 361 12.35 -7.98 -8.95
N VAL A 362 13.13 -8.78 -8.23
CA VAL A 362 14.36 -9.39 -8.72
C VAL A 362 14.05 -10.82 -9.16
N ALA A 363 14.28 -11.10 -10.43
CA ALA A 363 14.18 -12.42 -11.04
C ALA A 363 15.54 -12.83 -11.65
N ALA A 364 15.63 -14.05 -12.18
CA ALA A 364 16.89 -14.59 -12.71
C ALA A 364 17.39 -13.81 -13.95
N ASP A 365 16.45 -13.33 -14.76
CA ASP A 365 16.61 -12.61 -16.02
C ASP A 365 16.77 -11.09 -15.85
N GLY A 366 16.24 -10.50 -14.78
CA GLY A 366 16.32 -9.05 -14.60
C GLY A 366 15.51 -8.50 -13.44
N LEU A 367 15.08 -7.24 -13.62
CA LEU A 367 14.16 -6.56 -12.72
C LEU A 367 12.78 -6.46 -13.35
N THR A 368 11.71 -6.65 -12.58
CA THR A 368 10.35 -6.33 -13.00
C THR A 368 9.77 -5.22 -12.13
N VAL A 369 9.38 -4.10 -12.73
CA VAL A 369 8.73 -2.98 -12.02
C VAL A 369 7.20 -3.11 -12.09
N MET A 370 6.49 -2.83 -11.01
CA MET A 370 5.03 -2.94 -10.94
C MET A 370 4.38 -1.74 -10.24
N ASP A 371 3.05 -1.63 -10.34
CA ASP A 371 2.19 -0.64 -9.66
C ASP A 371 2.29 0.81 -10.16
N PHE A 372 2.08 1.01 -11.47
CA PHE A 372 2.03 2.32 -12.14
C PHE A 372 0.76 3.17 -11.86
N ASP A 373 -0.02 2.87 -10.81
CA ASP A 373 -1.24 3.61 -10.45
C ASP A 373 -1.00 5.12 -10.23
N SER A 374 0.18 5.42 -9.70
CA SER A 374 0.60 6.76 -9.30
C SER A 374 1.41 7.47 -10.37
N ALA A 375 1.60 6.85 -11.54
CA ALA A 375 2.38 7.43 -12.62
C ALA A 375 1.83 8.79 -13.04
N ARG A 376 2.73 9.75 -13.22
CA ARG A 376 2.42 11.15 -13.49
C ARG A 376 3.65 11.89 -14.05
N PRO A 377 3.46 12.98 -14.78
CA PRO A 377 4.54 13.93 -15.07
C PRO A 377 5.05 14.53 -13.76
N ALA A 378 6.35 14.45 -13.46
CA ALA A 378 6.93 15.09 -12.27
C ALA A 378 8.45 15.31 -12.42
N ASP A 379 9.07 16.01 -11.46
CA ASP A 379 10.54 16.04 -11.34
C ASP A 379 11.06 14.61 -11.08
N PRO A 380 12.01 14.08 -11.88
CA PRO A 380 12.61 12.76 -11.65
C PRO A 380 13.26 12.61 -10.27
N ALA A 381 13.64 13.71 -9.62
CA ALA A 381 14.15 13.71 -8.24
C ALA A 381 13.15 13.15 -7.22
N LEU A 382 11.83 13.25 -7.49
CA LEU A 382 10.80 12.72 -6.59
C LEU A 382 10.82 11.19 -6.51
N ASP A 383 10.98 10.50 -7.64
CA ASP A 383 11.08 9.03 -7.65
C ASP A 383 12.40 8.56 -7.01
N ILE A 384 13.51 9.25 -7.28
CA ILE A 384 14.80 8.95 -6.64
C ILE A 384 14.68 9.15 -5.13
N GLY A 385 14.18 10.31 -4.69
CA GLY A 385 13.99 10.62 -3.28
C GLY A 385 13.09 9.60 -2.58
N TYR A 386 12.00 9.17 -3.24
CA TYR A 386 11.14 8.11 -2.72
C TYR A 386 11.95 6.81 -2.57
N PHE A 387 12.64 6.36 -3.60
CA PHE A 387 13.42 5.11 -3.56
C PHE A 387 14.42 5.10 -2.39
N LEU A 388 15.18 6.19 -2.22
CA LEU A 388 16.17 6.30 -1.15
C LEU A 388 15.53 6.31 0.24
N ALA A 389 14.45 7.08 0.43
CA ALA A 389 13.70 7.13 1.68
C ALA A 389 13.03 5.78 2.00
N ASP A 390 12.50 5.09 0.99
CA ASP A 390 11.90 3.75 1.14
C ASP A 390 12.95 2.73 1.58
N TRP A 391 14.13 2.75 0.97
CA TRP A 391 15.22 1.88 1.34
C TRP A 391 15.64 2.08 2.80
N GLN A 392 15.85 3.34 3.21
CA GLN A 392 16.14 3.66 4.61
C GLN A 392 15.00 3.25 5.56
N PHE A 393 13.74 3.45 5.17
CA PHE A 393 12.59 3.05 5.98
C PHE A 393 12.55 1.54 6.25
N GLN A 394 12.98 0.72 5.27
CA GLN A 394 13.11 -0.73 5.45
C GLN A 394 14.31 -1.09 6.35
N GLN A 395 15.33 -0.23 6.42
CA GLN A 395 16.62 -0.47 7.06
C GLN A 395 17.03 0.62 8.07
N ALA A 396 16.18 0.86 9.07
CA ALA A 396 16.38 1.94 10.05
C ALA A 396 17.65 1.81 10.94
N ALA A 397 18.36 0.67 10.89
CA ALA A 397 19.54 0.40 11.73
C ALA A 397 20.88 0.61 10.99
N TRP A 398 20.86 1.07 9.73
CA TRP A 398 22.09 1.25 8.96
C TRP A 398 22.85 2.50 9.36
N ASP A 399 24.18 2.40 9.32
CA ASP A 399 25.05 3.54 9.50
C ASP A 399 25.18 4.39 8.23
N GLN A 400 25.83 5.55 8.38
CA GLN A 400 26.00 6.51 7.30
C GLN A 400 26.80 5.93 6.11
N ALA A 401 27.83 5.12 6.36
CA ALA A 401 28.68 4.55 5.31
C ALA A 401 27.90 3.52 4.46
N GLN A 402 27.02 2.73 5.09
CA GLN A 402 26.13 1.80 4.39
C GLN A 402 25.12 2.53 3.51
N ILE A 403 24.56 3.64 4.00
CA ILE A 403 23.63 4.48 3.23
C ILE A 403 24.35 5.08 2.02
N GLU A 404 25.56 5.61 2.20
CA GLU A 404 26.38 6.17 1.12
C GLU A 404 26.75 5.13 0.06
N GLY A 405 27.22 3.94 0.45
CA GLY A 405 27.53 2.87 -0.50
C GLY A 405 26.31 2.38 -1.30
N MET A 406 25.11 2.44 -0.70
CA MET A 406 23.85 2.19 -1.39
C MET A 406 23.54 3.29 -2.42
N TYR A 407 23.75 4.55 -2.06
CA TYR A 407 23.53 5.70 -2.94
C TYR A 407 24.48 5.63 -4.14
N GLU A 408 25.76 5.39 -3.88
CA GLU A 408 26.77 5.21 -4.94
C GLU A 408 26.38 4.10 -5.90
N SER A 409 25.95 2.95 -5.38
CA SER A 409 25.53 1.81 -6.22
C SER A 409 24.31 2.14 -7.08
N PHE A 410 23.29 2.78 -6.50
CA PHE A 410 22.09 3.20 -7.23
C PHE A 410 22.41 4.26 -8.29
N PHE A 411 23.11 5.33 -7.91
CA PHE A 411 23.46 6.40 -8.83
C PHE A 411 24.41 5.94 -9.93
N ALA A 412 25.33 5.01 -9.66
CA ALA A 412 26.17 4.43 -10.70
C ALA A 412 25.36 3.77 -11.84
N GLY A 413 24.15 3.28 -11.54
CA GLY A 413 23.21 2.77 -12.53
C GLY A 413 22.35 3.86 -13.18
N TYR A 414 21.88 4.81 -12.38
CA TYR A 414 21.01 5.89 -12.87
C TYR A 414 21.75 6.87 -13.78
N ALA A 415 22.95 7.30 -13.39
CA ALA A 415 23.84 8.11 -14.20
C ALA A 415 25.27 7.99 -13.67
N ALA A 416 26.20 7.52 -14.49
CA ALA A 416 27.62 7.38 -14.14
C ALA A 416 28.23 8.65 -13.51
N SER A 417 27.65 9.81 -13.79
CA SER A 417 27.75 11.01 -12.96
C SER A 417 26.41 11.74 -12.99
N ALA A 418 25.59 11.59 -11.95
CA ALA A 418 24.36 12.36 -11.84
C ALA A 418 24.70 13.86 -11.85
N PRO A 419 23.95 14.70 -12.59
CA PRO A 419 24.12 16.15 -12.49
C PRO A 419 24.03 16.57 -11.02
N LYS A 420 24.97 17.39 -10.55
CA LYS A 420 25.04 17.79 -9.13
C LYS A 420 23.70 18.36 -8.63
N ASP A 421 22.94 19.02 -9.49
CA ASP A 421 21.63 19.59 -9.16
C ASP A 421 20.56 18.52 -8.93
N LEU A 422 20.57 17.44 -9.74
CA LEU A 422 19.66 16.32 -9.55
C LEU A 422 19.92 15.64 -8.19
N SER A 423 21.18 15.43 -7.82
CA SER A 423 21.52 14.80 -6.54
C SER A 423 21.04 15.65 -5.35
N ILE A 424 21.17 16.98 -5.42
CA ILE A 424 20.67 17.88 -4.36
C ILE A 424 19.14 17.86 -4.29
N ARG A 425 18.45 17.94 -5.44
CA ARG A 425 16.98 17.84 -5.48
C ARG A 425 16.50 16.49 -4.97
N ALA A 426 17.16 15.40 -5.35
CA ALA A 426 16.83 14.05 -4.89
C ALA A 426 17.00 13.93 -3.37
N ARG A 427 18.05 14.51 -2.79
CA ARG A 427 18.27 14.55 -1.34
C ARG A 427 17.20 15.36 -0.60
N LEU A 428 16.74 16.47 -1.18
CA LEU A 428 15.62 17.23 -0.63
C LEU A 428 14.30 16.45 -0.71
N CYS A 429 14.04 15.78 -1.85
CA CYS A 429 12.86 14.93 -2.03
C CYS A 429 12.88 13.72 -1.09
N GLU A 430 14.05 13.13 -0.84
CA GLU A 430 14.24 12.06 0.14
C GLU A 430 13.82 12.49 1.54
N ALA A 431 14.23 13.69 1.99
CA ALA A 431 13.79 14.22 3.28
C ALA A 431 12.26 14.30 3.38
N VAL A 432 11.61 14.80 2.32
CA VAL A 432 10.14 14.86 2.25
C VAL A 432 9.52 13.46 2.31
N GLU A 433 10.07 12.50 1.59
CA GLU A 433 9.57 11.13 1.56
C GLU A 433 9.85 10.37 2.88
N LEU A 434 10.91 10.69 3.62
CA LEU A 434 11.13 10.21 5.00
C LEU A 434 10.05 10.73 5.96
N LEU A 435 9.72 12.03 5.91
CA LEU A 435 8.60 12.60 6.68
C LEU A 435 7.26 11.95 6.30
N LYS A 436 7.05 11.67 5.00
CA LYS A 436 5.86 10.94 4.53
C LYS A 436 5.83 9.51 5.08
N CYS A 437 6.97 8.83 5.16
CA CYS A 437 7.06 7.50 5.78
C CYS A 437 6.69 7.57 7.26
N ALA A 438 7.20 8.56 7.98
CA ALA A 438 6.91 8.79 9.40
C ALA A 438 5.39 8.93 9.65
N VAL A 439 4.68 9.72 8.84
CA VAL A 439 3.24 9.96 9.06
C VAL A 439 2.29 8.93 8.43
N ARG A 440 2.76 8.08 7.50
CA ARG A 440 1.87 7.16 6.75
C ARG A 440 2.15 5.68 6.93
N ARG A 441 3.39 5.31 7.22
CA ARG A 441 3.85 3.93 7.04
C ARG A 441 4.24 3.24 8.34
N VAL A 442 4.64 3.99 9.36
CA VAL A 442 4.97 3.41 10.67
C VAL A 442 3.70 2.80 11.29
N PRO A 443 3.66 1.48 11.55
CA PRO A 443 2.47 0.85 12.10
C PRO A 443 2.31 1.19 13.59
N LEU A 444 1.23 1.88 13.94
CA LEU A 444 0.93 2.32 15.32
C LEU A 444 0.72 1.18 16.33
N PHE A 445 0.73 -0.07 15.86
CA PHE A 445 0.59 -1.27 16.67
C PHE A 445 1.93 -1.95 16.98
N GLU A 446 3.03 -1.51 16.36
CA GLU A 446 4.39 -1.92 16.74
C GLU A 446 4.76 -1.30 18.11
N LYS A 447 5.68 -1.91 18.86
CA LYS A 447 6.03 -1.42 20.21
C LYS A 447 6.88 -0.16 20.17
N ASP A 448 7.74 -0.06 19.17
CA ASP A 448 8.75 0.96 18.90
C ASP A 448 8.30 2.00 17.87
N TRP A 449 7.00 2.04 17.53
CA TRP A 449 6.44 2.94 16.52
C TRP A 449 6.81 4.41 16.78
N ALA A 450 6.80 4.87 18.04
CA ALA A 450 7.09 6.26 18.38
C ALA A 450 8.55 6.63 18.09
N SER A 451 9.49 5.83 18.60
CA SER A 451 10.92 6.01 18.34
C SER A 451 11.26 5.85 16.86
N ARG A 452 10.53 5.00 16.13
CA ARG A 452 10.71 4.85 14.68
C ARG A 452 10.25 6.08 13.91
N ILE A 453 9.17 6.74 14.34
CA ILE A 453 8.75 8.03 13.75
C ILE A 453 9.80 9.10 14.05
N GLU A 454 10.26 9.21 15.30
CA GLU A 454 11.30 10.17 15.70
C GLU A 454 12.57 10.00 14.85
N GLY A 455 13.10 8.77 14.73
CA GLY A 455 14.30 8.52 13.92
C GLY A 455 14.13 8.86 12.42
N LEU A 456 12.94 8.66 11.86
CA LEU A 456 12.66 9.09 10.48
C LEU A 456 12.64 10.62 10.32
N VAL A 457 12.19 11.34 11.34
CA VAL A 457 12.21 12.81 11.36
C VAL A 457 13.63 13.32 11.53
N ASP A 458 14.44 12.70 12.39
CA ASP A 458 15.86 13.03 12.57
C ASP A 458 16.65 12.80 11.27
N HIS A 459 16.40 11.70 10.56
CA HIS A 459 17.03 11.45 9.26
C HIS A 459 16.61 12.47 8.19
N ALA A 460 15.35 12.89 8.20
CA ALA A 460 14.87 13.94 7.30
C ALA A 460 15.54 15.29 7.59
N GLU A 461 15.71 15.64 8.87
CA GLU A 461 16.44 16.84 9.28
C GLU A 461 17.90 16.79 8.82
N ALA A 462 18.59 15.68 9.03
CA ALA A 462 19.97 15.50 8.57
C ALA A 462 20.11 15.65 7.04
N ALA A 463 19.15 15.15 6.27
CA ALA A 463 19.13 15.33 4.82
C ALA A 463 18.88 16.80 4.40
N ILE A 464 18.01 17.53 5.12
CA ILE A 464 17.76 18.95 4.90
C ILE A 464 19.00 19.79 5.21
N ASP A 465 19.67 19.51 6.32
CA ASP A 465 20.92 20.17 6.72
C ASP A 465 22.02 19.97 5.68
N ASP A 466 22.11 18.77 5.11
CA ASP A 466 23.07 18.45 4.06
C ASP A 466 22.83 19.22 2.75
N VAL A 467 21.56 19.34 2.34
CA VAL A 467 21.16 20.17 1.20
C VAL A 467 21.52 21.64 1.46
N GLN A 468 21.22 22.14 2.66
CA GLN A 468 21.52 23.52 3.03
C GLN A 468 23.03 23.80 3.01
N ARG A 469 23.87 22.91 3.58
CA ARG A 469 25.33 23.03 3.53
C ARG A 469 25.85 23.03 2.10
N THR A 470 25.36 22.11 1.27
CA THR A 470 25.77 21.99 -0.14
C THR A 470 25.43 23.25 -0.93
N LEU A 471 24.28 23.88 -0.67
CA LEU A 471 23.91 25.15 -1.29
C LEU A 471 24.77 26.32 -0.82
N VAL A 472 25.12 26.39 0.47
CA VAL A 472 26.01 27.42 1.00
C VAL A 472 27.41 27.32 0.39
N LEU A 473 27.95 26.11 0.21
CA LEU A 473 29.26 25.89 -0.42
C LEU A 473 29.31 26.21 -1.93
N ARG A 474 28.16 26.47 -2.57
CA ARG A 474 28.06 26.88 -3.99
C ARG A 474 28.05 28.39 -4.18
N THR A 475 27.57 29.12 -3.18
CA THR A 475 27.64 30.59 -3.09
C THR A 475 29.02 31.04 -2.62
#